data_AF-A0A3D3V9E7-F1
#
_entry.id   AF-A0A3D3V9E7-F1
#
_cell.length_a   1.000
_cell.length_b   1.000
_cell.length_c   1.000
_cell.angle_alpha   90.00
_cell.angle_beta   90.00
_cell.angle_gamma   90.00
#
_symmetry.space_group_name_H-M   'P 1'
#
loop_
_entity.id
_entity.type
_entity.pdbx_description
1 polymer ?
#
loop_
_entity_poly.entity_id
_entity_poly.type
_entity_poly.pdbx_seq_one_letter_code
_entity_poly.pdbx_strand_id
1 'polypeptide(L)' 'MDGMKPGDRLPFSAIDDRKPLVLPDGAKLVLWPILALEVWDIVRAMARMVIPPPQG' A
#
# COMPACT_ATOMS: atom_id res chain seq x y z
N MET A 1 -13.36 17.78 -16.04
CA MET A 1 -13.28 17.41 -14.62
C MET A 1 -11.81 17.44 -14.27
N ASP A 2 -11.39 18.34 -13.39
CA ASP A 2 -9.99 18.42 -12.97
C ASP A 2 -9.71 17.21 -12.07
N GLY A 3 -8.81 16.33 -12.48
CA GLY A 3 -8.46 15.13 -11.74
C GLY A 3 -7.60 15.46 -10.52
N MET A 4 -7.57 14.55 -9.53
CA MET A 4 -6.62 14.66 -8.41
C MET A 4 -5.19 14.71 -8.94
N LYS A 5 -4.39 15.63 -8.41
CA LYS A 5 -2.96 15.74 -8.65
C LYS A 5 -2.21 14.84 -7.66
N PRO A 6 -0.98 14.38 -7.96
CA PRO A 6 -0.25 13.44 -7.09
C PRO A 6 -0.04 13.88 -5.64
N GLY A 7 -0.02 15.20 -5.37
CA GLY A 7 0.12 15.75 -4.03
C GLY A 7 -1.20 15.90 -3.26
N ASP A 8 -2.34 15.75 -3.94
CA ASP A 8 -3.65 15.93 -3.32
C ASP A 8 -3.94 14.74 -2.41
N ARG A 9 -4.37 15.04 -1.19
CA ARG A 9 -4.77 14.00 -0.23
C ARG A 9 -6.23 13.65 -0.43
N LEU A 10 -6.54 12.37 -0.28
CA LEU A 10 -7.91 11.93 -0.10
C LEU A 10 -8.48 12.57 1.18
N PRO A 11 -9.78 12.94 1.19
CA PRO A 11 -10.46 13.33 2.42
C PRO A 11 -10.29 12.24 3.49
N PHE A 12 -10.10 12.66 4.73
CA PHE A 12 -10.10 11.75 5.86
C PHE A 12 -11.45 11.03 5.95
N SER A 13 -11.43 9.73 6.21
CA SER A 13 -12.61 8.91 6.46
C SER A 13 -12.35 8.07 7.71
N ALA A 14 -13.10 8.38 8.77
CA ALA A 14 -13.04 7.63 10.02
C ALA A 14 -13.54 6.19 9.78
N ILE A 15 -13.17 5.26 10.66
CA ILE A 15 -13.51 3.84 10.46
C ILE A 15 -15.03 3.59 10.55
N ASP A 16 -15.69 4.35 11.41
CA ASP A 16 -17.14 4.38 11.64
C ASP A 16 -17.92 5.01 10.49
N ASP A 17 -17.30 5.90 9.70
CA ASP A 17 -17.91 6.49 8.50
C ASP A 17 -17.91 5.52 7.30
N ARG A 18 -17.16 4.42 7.36
CA ARG A 18 -16.99 3.51 6.22
C ARG A 18 -18.19 2.58 6.12
N LYS A 19 -18.65 2.34 4.89
CA LYS A 19 -19.65 1.30 4.62
C LYS A 19 -19.14 -0.06 5.12
N PRO A 20 -19.96 -0.86 5.85
CA PRO A 20 -19.56 -2.17 6.31
C PRO A 20 -19.09 -3.07 5.17
N LEU A 21 -17.93 -3.70 5.34
CA LEU A 21 -17.41 -4.70 4.41
C LEU A 21 -18.12 -6.03 4.66
N VAL A 22 -19.04 -6.41 3.77
CA VAL A 22 -19.73 -7.70 3.82
C VAL A 22 -18.99 -8.69 2.94
N LEU A 23 -18.46 -9.76 3.54
CA LEU A 23 -17.77 -10.82 2.82
C LEU A 23 -18.74 -11.94 2.43
N PRO A 24 -18.43 -12.70 1.35
CA PRO A 24 -19.15 -13.94 1.04
C PRO A 24 -19.21 -14.89 2.23
N ASP A 25 -20.28 -15.68 2.29
CA ASP A 25 -20.49 -16.74 3.29
C ASP A 25 -20.40 -16.29 4.76
N GLY A 26 -20.56 -14.98 5.01
CA GLY A 26 -20.50 -14.42 6.37
C GLY A 26 -19.09 -14.37 6.98
N ALA A 27 -18.04 -14.50 6.16
CA ALA A 27 -16.66 -14.45 6.63
C ALA A 27 -16.35 -13.15 7.41
N LYS A 28 -15.43 -13.24 8.37
CA LYS A 28 -15.03 -12.12 9.26
C LYS A 28 -13.57 -11.69 9.08
N LEU A 29 -12.78 -12.49 8.38
CA LEU A 29 -11.35 -12.27 8.18
C LEU A 29 -11.00 -12.61 6.74
N VAL A 30 -10.22 -11.74 6.10
CA VAL A 30 -9.57 -12.02 4.83
C VAL A 30 -8.09 -12.28 5.12
N LEU A 31 -7.59 -13.45 4.75
CA LEU A 31 -6.16 -13.74 4.72
C LEU A 31 -5.66 -13.46 3.30
N TRP A 32 -4.76 -12.48 3.17
CA TRP A 32 -4.18 -12.09 1.89
C TRP A 32 -2.66 -12.23 1.94
N PRO A 33 -2.12 -13.44 1.72
CA PRO A 33 -0.67 -13.64 1.71
C PRO A 33 -0.08 -12.97 0.47
N ILE A 34 0.78 -11.97 0.70
CA ILE A 34 1.56 -11.33 -0.36
C ILE A 34 2.95 -11.92 -0.32
N LEU A 35 3.37 -12.54 -1.42
CA LEU A 35 4.74 -12.97 -1.63
C LEU A 35 5.35 -12.13 -2.75
N ALA A 36 6.18 -11.16 -2.37
CA ALA A 36 7.07 -10.52 -3.33
C ALA A 36 8.22 -11.50 -3.61
N LEU A 37 8.16 -12.18 -4.76
CA LEU A 37 9.27 -13.01 -5.23
C LEU A 37 10.14 -12.17 -6.15
N GLU A 38 11.30 -11.77 -5.64
CA GLU A 38 12.29 -11.05 -6.42
C GLU A 38 13.54 -11.90 -6.53
N VAL A 39 13.95 -12.21 -7.77
CA VAL A 39 15.19 -12.93 -8.05
C VAL A 39 16.28 -11.90 -8.32
N TRP A 40 17.10 -11.63 -7.31
CA TRP A 40 18.23 -10.71 -7.42
C TRP A 40 19.53 -11.48 -7.60
N ASP A 41 20.33 -11.02 -8.57
CA ASP A 41 21.71 -11.46 -8.73
C ASP A 41 22.62 -10.61 -7.84
N ILE A 42 23.17 -11.20 -6.78
CA ILE A 42 24.05 -10.51 -5.81
C ILE A 42 25.34 -9.98 -6.45
N VAL A 43 25.74 -10.50 -7.61
CA VAL A 43 26.95 -10.02 -8.31
C VAL A 43 26.68 -8.80 -9.19
N ARG A 44 25.42 -8.39 -9.37
CA ARG A 44 25.04 -7.21 -10.16
C ARG A 44 24.68 -6.05 -9.23
N ALA A 45 24.90 -4.83 -9.72
CA ALA A 45 24.47 -3.63 -9.00
C ALA A 45 22.94 -3.67 -8.81
N MET A 46 22.50 -3.78 -7.56
CA MET A 46 21.08 -3.67 -7.20
C MET A 46 20.65 -2.21 -7.27
N ALA A 47 19.43 -1.95 -7.71
CA ALA A 47 18.81 -0.63 -7.63
C ALA A 47 18.60 -0.27 -6.15
N ARG A 48 19.59 0.38 -5.53
CA ARG A 48 19.40 0.98 -4.21
C ARG A 48 18.51 2.19 -4.40
N MET A 49 17.32 2.18 -3.81
CA MET A 49 16.62 3.43 -3.61
C MET A 49 17.54 4.34 -2.79
N VAL A 50 17.77 5.57 -3.28
CA VAL A 50 18.35 6.62 -2.45
C VAL A 50 17.31 6.90 -1.37
N ILE A 51 17.46 6.24 -0.23
CA ILE A 51 16.76 6.63 0.99
C ILE A 51 17.61 7.77 1.57
N PRO A 52 17.19 9.04 1.46
CA PRO A 52 17.88 10.11 2.18
C PRO A 52 17.85 9.76 3.68
N PRO A 53 18.94 10.01 4.42
CA PRO A 53 19.00 9.72 5.85
C PRO A 53 17.84 10.43 6.56
N PRO A 54 17.30 9.84 7.65
CA PRO A 54 16.27 10.50 8.44
C PRO A 54 16.79 11.87 8.87
N GLN A 55 16.11 12.94 8.44
CA GLN A 55 16.33 14.27 8.98
C GLN A 55 15.79 14.23 10.42
N GLY A 56 16.70 14.42 11.38
CA GLY A 56 16.35 14.64 12.78
C GLY A 56 15.66 15.97 13.00
#